data_AF-A0A1V5WY76-F1
#
_entry.id   AF-A0A1V5WY76-F1
#
_cell.length_a   1.000
_cell.length_b   1.000
_cell.length_c   1.000
_cell.angle_alpha   90.00
_cell.angle_beta   90.00
_cell.angle_gamma   90.00
#
_symmetry.space_group_name_H-M   'P 1'
#
loop_
_entity.id
_entity.type
_entity.pdbx_description
1 polymer ?
#
loop_
_entity_poly.entity_id
_entity_poly.type
_entity_poly.pdbx_seq_one_letter_code
_entity_poly.pdbx_strand_id
1 'polypeptide(L)'
;MLLFCEGVVYAYDNPIPWAKTIADVIMRILDGMLYLAGGVFVLLIVIAGIRLMGSFGNPAKLNDTKNTLWYCSLGLITLLASKAILNFVIDVLEISK
;
A
#
# COMPACT_ATOMS: atom_id res chain seq x y z
N MET A 1 1.60 37.45 -27.13
CA MET A 1 1.28 36.87 -25.82
C MET A 1 1.38 35.36 -25.97
N LEU A 2 2.52 34.82 -25.57
CA LEU A 2 2.86 33.40 -25.65
C LEU A 2 2.48 32.71 -24.33
N LEU A 3 2.31 31.39 -24.41
CA LEU A 3 2.32 30.37 -23.31
C LEU A 3 1.02 30.35 -22.49
N PHE A 4 0.24 29.25 -22.40
CA PHE A 4 0.60 27.86 -22.18
C PHE A 4 -0.28 26.91 -23.02
N CYS A 5 0.38 25.95 -23.67
CA CYS A 5 -0.19 24.76 -24.28
C CYS A 5 -0.76 23.87 -23.18
N GLU A 6 -1.95 23.28 -23.38
CA GLU A 6 -2.50 22.26 -22.49
C GLU A 6 -1.49 21.13 -22.34
N GLY A 7 -1.31 20.65 -21.10
CA GLY A 7 -0.35 19.63 -20.72
C GLY A 7 -0.49 18.37 -21.58
N VAL A 8 0.31 18.31 -22.65
CA VAL A 8 0.54 17.09 -23.39
C VAL A 8 1.41 16.24 -22.49
N VAL A 9 0.79 15.27 -21.83
CA VAL A 9 1.47 14.12 -21.23
C VAL A 9 2.40 13.58 -22.31
N TYR A 10 3.70 13.80 -22.15
CA TYR A 10 4.70 13.28 -23.06
C TYR A 10 4.64 11.75 -22.99
N ALA A 11 3.80 11.16 -23.84
CA ALA A 11 3.85 9.75 -24.15
C ALA A 11 5.21 9.53 -24.79
N TYR A 12 6.15 9.00 -24.02
CA TYR A 12 7.26 8.28 -24.63
C TYR A 12 6.60 7.16 -25.43
N ASP A 13 6.83 7.12 -26.75
CA ASP A 13 6.46 6.00 -27.62
C ASP A 13 7.29 4.78 -27.17
N ASN A 14 6.84 4.19 -26.08
CA ASN A 14 7.42 3.01 -25.50
C ASN A 14 6.77 1.81 -26.21
N PRO A 15 7.55 0.86 -26.76
CA PRO A 15 7.02 -0.35 -27.42
C PRO A 15 6.28 -1.30 -26.45
N ILE A 16 6.01 -0.87 -25.22
CA ILE A 16 5.40 -1.62 -24.14
C ILE A 16 4.07 -0.94 -23.75
N PRO A 17 2.91 -1.52 -24.11
CA PRO A 17 1.62 -0.84 -24.01
C PRO A 17 1.12 -0.58 -22.58
N TRP A 18 1.69 -1.24 -21.58
CA TRP A 18 1.27 -1.15 -20.18
C TRP A 18 2.12 -0.18 -19.33
N ALA A 19 3.07 0.53 -19.95
CA ALA A 19 3.95 1.47 -19.26
C ALA A 19 4.27 2.65 -20.16
N LYS A 20 3.59 3.78 -19.95
CA LYS A 20 3.82 5.02 -20.72
C LYS A 20 4.89 5.89 -20.05
N THR A 21 4.97 5.82 -18.72
CA THR A 21 5.96 6.54 -17.91
C THR A 21 6.65 5.59 -16.94
N ILE A 22 7.86 5.95 -16.49
CA ILE A 22 8.59 5.24 -15.43
C ILE A 22 7.74 5.13 -14.15
N ALA A 23 6.94 6.16 -13.84
CA ALA A 23 6.00 6.17 -12.73
C ALA A 23 4.95 5.04 -12.81
N ASP A 24 4.44 4.73 -14.01
CA ASP A 24 3.43 3.67 -14.20
C ASP A 24 4.00 2.28 -13.87
N VAL A 25 5.24 2.02 -14.29
CA VAL A 25 5.93 0.75 -13.99
C VAL A 25 6.09 0.58 -12.48
N ILE A 26 6.51 1.65 -11.80
CA ILE A 26 6.70 1.67 -10.36
C ILE A 26 5.36 1.45 -9.64
N MET A 27 4.30 2.17 -10.02
CA MET A 27 2.97 1.97 -9.44
C MET A 27 2.49 0.53 -9.60
N ARG A 28 2.66 -0.07 -10.78
CA ARG A 28 2.18 -1.43 -11.06
C ARG A 28 2.87 -2.47 -10.19
N ILE A 29 4.18 -2.33 -10.01
CA ILE A 29 4.96 -3.22 -9.13
C ILE A 29 4.52 -3.03 -7.68
N LEU A 30 4.40 -1.77 -7.23
CA LEU A 30 4.03 -1.46 -5.86
C LEU A 30 2.60 -1.89 -5.52
N ASP A 31 1.62 -1.64 -6.40
CA ASP A 31 0.25 -2.11 -6.23
C ASP A 31 0.21 -3.64 -6.12
N GLY A 32 0.95 -4.34 -6.98
CA GLY A 32 1.08 -5.80 -6.89
C GLY A 32 1.59 -6.26 -5.53
N MET A 33 2.64 -5.62 -5.01
CA MET A 33 3.17 -5.92 -3.67
C MET A 33 2.19 -5.55 -2.56
N LEU A 34 1.46 -4.43 -2.69
CA LEU A 34 0.47 -3.95 -1.73
C LEU A 34 -0.71 -4.90 -1.63
N TYR A 35 -1.21 -5.42 -2.76
CA TYR A 35 -2.30 -6.39 -2.80
C TYR A 35 -1.91 -7.71 -2.13
N LEU A 36 -0.71 -8.21 -2.40
CA LEU A 36 -0.20 -9.42 -1.75
C LEU A 36 -0.04 -9.22 -0.24
N ALA A 37 0.60 -8.12 0.16
CA ALA A 37 0.77 -7.79 1.57
C ALA A 37 -0.57 -7.62 2.30
N GLY A 38 -1.50 -6.84 1.72
CA GLY A 38 -2.84 -6.66 2.26
C GLY A 38 -3.61 -7.97 2.44
N GLY A 39 -3.53 -8.88 1.47
CA GLY A 39 -4.15 -10.21 1.56
C GLY A 39 -3.57 -11.05 2.72
N VAL A 40 -2.25 -11.03 2.91
CA VAL A 40 -1.59 -11.74 4.02
C VAL A 40 -2.02 -11.16 5.38
N PHE A 41 -2.13 -9.84 5.51
CA PHE A 41 -2.55 -9.20 6.75
C PHE A 41 -3.96 -9.61 7.20
N VAL A 42 -4.90 -9.72 6.26
CA VAL A 42 -6.27 -10.19 6.57
C VAL A 42 -6.23 -11.60 7.17
N LEU A 43 -5.43 -12.51 6.60
CA LEU A 43 -5.28 -13.87 7.12
C LEU A 43 -4.69 -13.88 8.54
N LEU A 44 -3.67 -13.05 8.79
CA LEU A 44 -3.06 -12.94 10.13
C LEU A 44 -4.05 -12.43 11.19
N ILE A 45 -4.90 -11.47 10.83
CA ILE A 45 -5.94 -10.94 11.73
C ILE A 45 -6.96 -12.04 12.09
N VAL A 46 -7.39 -12.84 11.12
CA VAL A 46 -8.32 -13.96 11.38
C VAL A 46 -7.69 -14.98 12.35
N ILE A 47 -6.44 -15.37 12.12
CA ILE A 47 -5.71 -16.31 12.98
C ILE A 47 -5.55 -15.73 14.40
N ALA A 48 -5.19 -14.45 14.51
CA ALA A 48 -5.08 -13.77 15.79
C ALA A 48 -6.42 -13.70 16.53
N GLY A 49 -7.54 -13.47 15.82
CA GLY A 49 -8.88 -13.44 16.38
C GLY A 49 -9.33 -14.79 16.94
N ILE A 50 -9.07 -15.88 16.23
CA ILE A 50 -9.35 -17.24 16.72
C ILE A 50 -8.51 -17.54 17.97
N ARG A 51 -7.22 -17.17 17.96
CA ARG A 51 -6.33 -17.33 19.12
C ARG A 51 -6.79 -16.50 20.32
N LEU A 52 -7.37 -15.32 20.10
CA LEU A 52 -7.90 -14.47 21.16
C LEU A 52 -9.07 -15.16 21.87
N MET A 53 -9.98 -15.76 21.11
CA MET A 53 -11.11 -16.52 21.65
C MET A 53 -10.69 -17.79 22.41
N GLY A 54 -9.56 -18.40 22.07
CA GLY A 54 -9.03 -19.56 22.81
C GLY A 54 -8.33 -19.21 24.13
N SER A 55 -8.09 -17.93 24.41
CA SER A 55 -7.20 -17.49 25.50
C SER A 55 -7.90 -17.18 26.83
N PHE A 56 -9.21 -17.40 26.94
CA PHE A 56 -10.07 -16.98 28.08
C PHE A 56 -9.78 -17.62 29.44
N GLY A 57 -8.76 -18.47 29.58
CA GLY A 57 -8.39 -19.11 30.85
C GLY A 57 -7.04 -18.68 31.45
N ASN A 58 -6.22 -17.90 30.72
CA ASN A 58 -4.90 -17.47 31.20
C ASN A 58 -4.64 -16.00 30.84
N PRO A 59 -4.48 -15.10 31.83
CA PRO A 59 -4.29 -13.67 31.58
C PRO A 59 -3.00 -13.35 30.80
N ALA A 60 -1.95 -14.16 30.94
CA ALA A 60 -0.71 -13.98 30.19
C ALA A 60 -0.94 -14.17 28.68
N LYS A 61 -1.59 -15.27 28.29
CA LYS A 61 -1.92 -15.58 26.89
C LYS A 61 -2.86 -14.55 26.27
N LEU A 62 -3.75 -13.97 27.09
CA LEU A 62 -4.66 -12.91 26.68
C LEU A 62 -3.90 -11.61 26.36
N ASN A 63 -2.95 -11.21 27.19
CA ASN A 63 -2.14 -10.02 26.93
C ASN A 63 -1.22 -10.20 25.71
N ASP A 64 -0.58 -11.37 25.57
CA ASP A 64 0.26 -11.65 24.40
C ASP A 64 -0.53 -11.61 23.09
N THR A 65 -1.76 -12.14 23.10
CA THR A 65 -2.62 -12.14 21.92
C THR A 65 -3.14 -10.73 21.60
N LYS A 66 -3.41 -9.89 22.61
CA LYS A 66 -3.74 -8.47 22.39
C LYS A 66 -2.57 -7.72 21.75
N ASN A 67 -1.34 -7.92 22.23
CA ASN A 67 -0.17 -7.30 21.62
C ASN A 67 0.03 -7.77 20.18
N THR A 68 -0.20 -9.06 19.91
CA THR A 68 -0.18 -9.60 18.55
C THR A 68 -1.20 -8.88 17.65
N LEU A 69 -2.41 -8.63 18.15
CA LEU A 69 -3.43 -7.89 17.41
C LEU A 69 -3.05 -6.43 17.15
N TRP A 70 -2.40 -5.77 18.12
CA TRP A 70 -1.84 -4.42 17.93
C TRP A 70 -0.80 -4.38 16.82
N TYR A 71 0.10 -5.36 16.76
CA TYR A 71 1.11 -5.43 15.69
C TYR A 71 0.48 -5.71 14.33
N CYS A 72 -0.51 -6.60 14.24
CA CYS A 72 -1.25 -6.84 13.01
C CYS A 72 -1.99 -5.58 12.53
N SER A 73 -2.63 -4.85 13.45
CA SER A 73 -3.34 -3.60 13.14
C SER A 73 -2.40 -2.51 12.65
N LEU A 74 -1.26 -2.32 13.33
CA LEU A 74 -0.26 -1.33 12.94
C LEU A 74 0.25 -1.57 11.52
N GLY A 75 0.52 -2.82 11.14
CA GLY A 75 0.96 -3.13 9.78
C GLY A 75 -0.10 -2.84 8.70
N LEU A 76 -1.38 -3.08 8.99
CA LEU A 76 -2.47 -2.72 8.08
C LEU A 76 -2.59 -1.19 7.92
N ILE A 77 -2.45 -0.45 9.01
CA ILE A 77 -2.46 1.02 8.98
C ILE A 77 -1.27 1.55 8.18
N THR A 78 -0.07 0.98 8.36
CA THR A 78 1.13 1.36 7.60
C THR A 78 0.98 1.11 6.10
N LEU A 79 0.32 0.02 5.69
CA LEU A 79 0.02 -0.25 4.28
C LEU A 79 -0.84 0.86 3.65
N LEU A 80 -1.89 1.28 4.36
CA LEU A 80 -2.77 2.36 3.91
C LEU A 80 -2.03 3.70 3.85
N ALA A 81 -1.20 4.00 4.85
CA ALA A 81 -0.39 5.22 4.89
C ALA A 81 0.68 5.26 3.78
N SER A 82 1.34 4.13 3.52
CA SER A 82 2.35 4.00 2.47
C SER A 82 1.78 4.39 1.10
N LYS A 83 0.58 3.90 0.76
CA LYS A 83 -0.05 4.20 -0.53
C LYS A 83 -0.35 5.68 -0.74
N ALA A 84 -0.71 6.40 0.33
CA ALA A 84 -0.96 7.83 0.27
C ALA A 84 0.32 8.63 -0.05
N ILE A 85 1.44 8.25 0.59
CA ILE A 85 2.74 8.89 0.35
C ILE A 85 3.22 8.64 -1.08
N LEU A 86 3.01 7.44 -1.62
CA LEU A 86 3.40 7.11 -3.00
C LEU A 86 2.66 7.98 -4.03
N ASN A 87 1.36 8.16 -3.84
CA ASN A 87 0.57 9.04 -4.72
C ASN A 87 1.07 10.48 -4.66
N PHE A 88 1.47 10.97 -3.48
CA PHE A 88 2.05 12.31 -3.34
C PHE A 88 3.38 12.48 -4.10
N VAL A 89 4.27 11.49 -4.04
CA VAL A 89 5.55 11.57 -4.78
C VAL A 89 5.31 11.69 -6.28
N ILE A 90 4.31 10.99 -6.81
CA ILE A 90 4.04 10.98 -8.24
C ILE A 90 3.39 12.29 -8.69
N ASP A 91 2.46 12.82 -7.90
CA ASP A 91 1.83 14.12 -8.15
C ASP A 91 2.90 15.23 -8.27
N VAL A 92 3.92 15.20 -7.39
CA VAL A 92 5.06 16.14 -7.44
C VAL A 92 5.92 15.93 -8.69
N LEU A 93 6.10 14.69 -9.16
CA LEU A 93 6.87 14.39 -10.38
C LEU A 93 6.14 14.81 -11.65
N GLU A 94 4.81 14.78 -11.66
CA GLU A 94 4.00 15.25 -12.80
C GLU A 94 3.95 16.78 -12.88
N ILE A 95 3.97 17.48 -11.74
CA ILE A 95 4.05 18.96 -11.68
C ILE A 95 5.39 19.50 -12.23
N SER A 96 6.45 18.67 -12.27
CA SER A 96 7.79 19.09 -12.71
C SER A 96 8.02 19.04 -14.24
N LYS A 97 6.98 18.78 -15.05
CA LYS A 97 7.03 18.78 -16.52
C LYS A 97 6.18 19.90 -17.11
#